data_AF-A0A960XIQ5-F1
#
_entry.id   AF-A0A960XIQ5-F1
#
_cell.length_a   1.000
_cell.length_b   1.000
_cell.length_c   1.000
_cell.angle_alpha   90.00
_cell.angle_beta   90.00
_cell.angle_gamma   90.00
#
_symmetry.space_group_name_H-M   'P 1'
#
loop_
_entity.id
_entity.type
_entity.pdbx_description
1 polymer ?
#
loop_
_entity_poly.entity_id
_entity_poly.type
_entity_poly.pdbx_seq_one_letter_code
_entity_poly.pdbx_strand_id
1 'polypeptide(L)'
;YRRAVYHQNARASVVDLMTDFDQPDCAFSAPKRAETTTPLQALTMLNHKFTLDMSAALAERLQAEAADDVTAQIHRAYQLCYSREPSAEEQQSCRQFIDEYGLASLCRVLLNTSEMIYVQ
;
A
#
# COMPACT_ATOMS: atom_id res chain seq x y z
N TYR A 1 10.34 6.68 -5.46
CA TYR A 1 10.48 5.42 -4.68
C TYR A 1 11.03 4.31 -5.58
N ARG A 2 11.95 3.50 -5.07
CA ARG A 2 12.50 2.33 -5.79
C ARG A 2 12.02 1.06 -5.09
N ARG A 3 11.84 -0.03 -5.86
CA ARG A 3 11.46 -1.33 -5.30
C ARG A 3 12.55 -1.84 -4.34
N ALA A 4 12.14 -2.50 -3.26
CA ALA A 4 13.04 -3.07 -2.24
C ALA A 4 14.14 -3.97 -2.82
N VAL A 5 13.86 -4.67 -3.93
CA VAL A 5 14.86 -5.50 -4.66
C VAL A 5 16.10 -4.73 -5.13
N TYR A 6 16.01 -3.40 -5.25
CA TYR A 6 17.13 -2.55 -5.65
C TYR A 6 17.86 -1.90 -4.46
N HIS A 7 17.44 -2.21 -3.22
CA HIS A 7 18.08 -1.67 -2.03
C HIS A 7 19.42 -2.38 -1.79
N GLN A 8 20.49 -1.60 -1.64
CA GLN A 8 21.79 -2.15 -1.23
C GLN A 8 21.82 -2.26 0.29
N ASN A 9 21.94 -3.48 0.80
CA ASN A 9 21.99 -3.75 2.23
C ASN A 9 23.42 -4.01 2.68
N ALA A 10 23.94 -3.18 3.58
CA ALA A 10 25.14 -3.50 4.34
C ALA A 10 24.75 -4.35 5.56
N ARG A 11 25.60 -5.28 6.00
CA ARG A 11 25.30 -6.18 7.13
C ARG A 11 24.95 -5.46 8.45
N ALA A 12 25.40 -4.21 8.61
CA ALA A 12 25.11 -3.39 9.79
C ALA A 12 23.96 -2.38 9.59
N SER A 13 23.35 -2.35 8.40
CA SER A 13 22.30 -1.39 8.07
C SER A 13 20.93 -1.98 8.39
N VAL A 14 20.22 -1.34 9.30
CA VAL A 14 18.82 -1.63 9.59
C VAL A 14 17.97 -0.66 8.78
N VAL A 15 16.98 -1.18 8.06
CA VAL A 15 15.94 -0.36 7.43
C VAL A 15 14.68 -0.60 8.24
N ASP A 16 14.25 0.41 9.02
CA ASP A 16 13.19 0.29 10.03
C ASP A 16 11.93 -0.39 9.48
N LEU A 17 11.39 0.13 8.37
CA LEU A 17 10.19 -0.45 7.74
C LEU A 17 10.40 -1.90 7.31
N MET A 18 11.55 -2.25 6.72
CA MET A 18 11.76 -3.62 6.25
C MET A 18 11.97 -4.60 7.41
N THR A 19 12.58 -4.13 8.48
CA THR A 19 12.83 -4.91 9.70
C THR A 19 11.53 -5.23 10.42
N ASP A 20 10.60 -4.27 10.49
CA ASP A 20 9.24 -4.49 10.99
C ASP A 20 8.51 -5.58 10.17
N PHE A 21 8.83 -5.73 8.88
CA PHE A 21 8.23 -6.71 7.97
C PHE A 21 9.08 -7.97 7.74
N ASP A 22 9.73 -8.46 8.81
CA ASP A 22 10.44 -9.74 8.84
C ASP A 22 11.55 -9.83 7.75
N GLN A 23 12.28 -8.73 7.50
CA GLN A 23 13.42 -8.74 6.59
C GLN A 23 14.45 -9.80 7.02
N PRO A 24 14.86 -10.71 6.10
CA PRO A 24 15.90 -11.69 6.42
C PRO A 24 17.26 -11.07 6.70
N ASP A 25 18.01 -11.68 7.61
CA ASP A 25 19.41 -11.33 7.86
C ASP A 25 20.26 -11.58 6.61
N CYS A 26 20.98 -10.55 6.15
CA CYS A 26 21.84 -10.60 4.97
C CYS A 26 23.08 -11.50 5.17
N ALA A 27 23.37 -11.96 6.38
CA ALA A 27 24.45 -12.90 6.67
C ALA A 27 24.09 -14.37 6.40
N PHE A 28 22.80 -14.71 6.32
CA PHE A 28 22.32 -16.09 6.19
C PHE A 28 21.39 -16.26 4.99
N SER A 29 21.38 -17.46 4.41
CA SER A 29 20.43 -17.80 3.35
C SER A 29 19.02 -17.97 3.92
N ALA A 30 18.06 -17.22 3.40
CA ALA A 30 16.64 -17.34 3.75
C ALA A 30 15.82 -17.68 2.50
N PRO A 31 15.55 -18.98 2.23
CA PRO A 31 14.83 -19.40 1.02
C PRO A 31 13.35 -18.98 1.04
N LYS A 32 12.80 -18.74 2.22
CA LYS A 32 11.45 -18.20 2.43
C LYS A 32 11.49 -17.16 3.55
N ARG A 33 10.83 -16.02 3.35
CA ARG A 33 10.63 -15.01 4.40
C ARG A 33 9.63 -15.55 5.43
N ALA A 34 9.87 -15.31 6.72
CA ALA A 34 8.84 -15.50 7.73
C ALA A 34 7.71 -14.50 7.50
N GLU A 35 6.46 -14.90 7.76
CA GLU A 35 5.32 -14.00 7.65
C GLU A 35 4.64 -13.94 9.01
N THR A 36 4.82 -12.81 9.67
CA THR A 36 4.12 -12.49 10.91
C THR A 36 3.02 -11.47 10.61
N THR A 37 1.91 -11.57 11.34
CA THR A 37 0.86 -10.54 11.36
C THR A 37 0.80 -9.98 12.78
N THR A 38 1.54 -8.90 13.04
CA THR A 38 1.58 -8.24 14.34
C THR A 38 0.76 -6.94 14.37
N PRO A 39 0.21 -6.54 15.52
CA PRO A 39 -0.40 -5.22 15.69
C PRO A 39 0.58 -4.08 15.37
N LEU A 40 1.87 -4.27 15.63
CA LEU A 40 2.90 -3.28 15.32
C LEU A 40 3.04 -3.08 13.81
N GLN A 41 3.11 -4.14 13.01
CA GLN A 41 3.14 -4.05 11.55
C GLN A 41 1.92 -3.33 10.98
N ALA A 42 0.72 -3.60 11.50
CA ALA A 42 -0.50 -2.90 11.11
C ALA A 42 -0.44 -1.40 11.48
N LEU A 43 0.06 -1.07 12.67
CA LEU A 43 0.22 0.31 13.12
C LEU A 43 1.30 1.06 12.32
N THR A 44 2.40 0.39 11.97
CA THR A 44 3.46 0.90 11.09
C THR A 44 2.86 1.17 9.71
N MET A 45 2.15 0.22 9.10
CA MET A 45 1.51 0.45 7.80
C MET A 45 0.52 1.61 7.83
N LEU A 46 -0.24 1.75 8.92
CA LEU A 46 -1.16 2.85 9.06
C LEU A 46 -0.42 4.19 9.15
N ASN A 47 0.63 4.32 9.96
CA ASN A 47 1.19 5.63 10.37
C ASN A 47 2.56 5.98 9.78
N HIS A 48 3.27 5.03 9.19
CA HIS A 48 4.63 5.25 8.72
C HIS A 48 4.64 6.22 7.55
N LYS A 49 5.64 7.12 7.53
CA LYS A 49 5.77 8.17 6.51
C LYS A 49 5.74 7.63 5.08
N PHE A 50 6.37 6.47 4.86
CA PHE A 50 6.33 5.78 3.56
C PHE A 50 4.89 5.55 3.08
N THR A 51 4.00 5.02 3.91
CA THR A 51 2.62 4.73 3.50
C THR A 51 1.83 6.01 3.25
N LEU A 52 2.05 7.05 4.06
CA LEU A 52 1.43 8.36 3.85
C LEU A 52 1.87 8.96 2.50
N ASP A 53 3.18 8.96 2.22
CA ASP A 53 3.71 9.48 0.97
C ASP A 53 3.24 8.63 -0.24
N MET A 54 3.09 7.30 -0.09
CA MET A 54 2.52 6.42 -1.13
C MET A 54 1.05 6.70 -1.39
N SER A 55 0.26 6.93 -0.34
CA SER A 55 -1.15 7.27 -0.49
C SER A 55 -1.35 8.61 -1.23
N ALA A 56 -0.51 9.60 -0.93
CA ALA A 56 -0.53 10.89 -1.62
C ALA A 56 -0.13 10.76 -3.10
N ALA A 57 0.98 10.06 -3.38
CA ALA A 57 1.44 9.83 -4.75
C ALA A 57 0.44 9.04 -5.59
N LEU A 58 -0.27 8.07 -4.98
CA LEU A 58 -1.33 7.34 -5.66
C LEU A 58 -2.52 8.26 -5.97
N ALA A 59 -2.93 9.11 -5.04
CA ALA A 59 -4.02 10.07 -5.26
C ALA A 59 -3.69 11.06 -6.38
N GLU A 60 -2.47 11.62 -6.40
CA GLU A 60 -2.00 12.50 -7.49
C GLU A 60 -2.04 11.79 -8.85
N ARG A 61 -1.60 10.52 -8.87
CA ARG A 61 -1.64 9.70 -10.09
C ARG A 61 -3.07 9.46 -10.58
N LEU A 62 -4.01 9.18 -9.66
CA LEU A 62 -5.42 8.98 -10.01
C LEU A 62 -6.05 10.27 -10.56
N GLN A 63 -5.74 11.42 -9.98
CA GLN A 63 -6.17 12.72 -10.50
C GLN A 63 -5.62 12.97 -11.91
N ALA A 64 -4.35 12.62 -12.17
CA ALA A 64 -3.74 12.78 -13.48
C ALA A 64 -4.32 11.82 -14.54
N GLU A 65 -4.62 10.59 -14.17
CA GLU A 65 -5.11 9.55 -15.11
C GLU A 65 -6.63 9.59 -15.33
N ALA A 66 -7.42 10.07 -14.35
CA ALA A 66 -8.88 10.02 -14.37
C ALA A 66 -9.58 11.38 -14.10
N ALA A 67 -8.82 12.49 -14.09
CA ALA A 67 -9.33 13.86 -13.89
C ALA A 67 -10.25 13.96 -12.67
N ASP A 68 -11.38 14.68 -12.77
CA ASP A 68 -12.36 14.89 -11.68
C ASP A 68 -13.49 13.83 -11.65
N ASP A 69 -13.39 12.75 -12.43
CA ASP A 69 -14.37 11.66 -12.39
C ASP A 69 -14.05 10.69 -11.25
N VAL A 70 -14.73 10.85 -10.12
CA VAL A 70 -14.60 10.00 -8.92
C VAL A 70 -14.81 8.52 -9.25
N THR A 71 -15.75 8.19 -10.13
CA THR A 71 -16.01 6.79 -10.50
C THR A 71 -14.81 6.24 -11.26
N ALA A 72 -14.31 6.95 -12.26
CA ALA A 72 -13.13 6.54 -13.01
C ALA A 72 -11.89 6.44 -12.11
N GLN A 73 -11.73 7.34 -11.14
CA GLN A 73 -10.66 7.27 -10.13
C GLN A 73 -10.75 5.99 -9.28
N ILE A 74 -11.95 5.62 -8.80
CA ILE A 74 -12.14 4.38 -8.01
C ILE A 74 -11.79 3.15 -8.84
N HIS A 75 -12.34 3.04 -10.07
CA HIS A 75 -12.01 1.94 -10.97
C HIS A 75 -10.50 1.84 -11.19
N ARG A 76 -9.86 2.98 -11.45
CA ARG A 76 -8.42 3.00 -11.68
C ARG A 76 -7.61 2.62 -10.44
N ALA A 77 -8.04 3.03 -9.25
CA ALA A 77 -7.42 2.64 -7.99
C ALA A 77 -7.44 1.12 -7.79
N TYR A 78 -8.60 0.49 -8.05
CA TYR A 78 -8.76 -0.96 -7.95
C TYR A 78 -7.90 -1.71 -8.96
N GLN A 79 -7.81 -1.24 -10.21
CA GLN A 79 -6.92 -1.83 -11.20
C GLN A 79 -5.44 -1.73 -10.79
N LEU A 80 -5.02 -0.61 -10.20
CA LEU A 80 -3.64 -0.38 -9.80
C LEU A 80 -3.25 -1.16 -8.53
N CYS A 81 -4.14 -1.27 -7.56
CA CYS A 81 -3.87 -1.94 -6.29
C CYS A 81 -4.13 -3.46 -6.36
N TYR A 82 -5.25 -3.87 -6.96
CA TYR A 82 -5.74 -5.25 -6.89
C TYR A 82 -5.79 -5.96 -8.25
N SER A 83 -5.50 -5.26 -9.36
CA SER A 83 -5.58 -5.81 -10.72
C SER A 83 -6.96 -6.38 -11.08
N ARG A 84 -8.03 -5.82 -10.50
CA ARG A 84 -9.43 -6.16 -10.79
C ARG A 84 -10.32 -4.94 -10.81
N GLU A 85 -11.57 -5.12 -11.21
CA GLU A 85 -12.61 -4.09 -11.11
C GLU A 85 -13.27 -4.11 -9.70
N PRO A 86 -13.73 -2.95 -9.20
CA PRO A 86 -14.53 -2.89 -7.99
C PRO A 86 -15.92 -3.49 -8.24
N SER A 87 -16.49 -4.13 -7.22
CA SER A 87 -17.92 -4.47 -7.21
C SER A 87 -18.78 -3.22 -6.98
N ALA A 88 -20.08 -3.31 -7.26
CA ALA A 88 -21.00 -2.18 -7.07
C ALA A 88 -21.07 -1.71 -5.60
N GLU A 89 -20.99 -2.63 -4.64
CA GLU A 89 -20.99 -2.31 -3.20
C GLU A 89 -19.69 -1.61 -2.79
N GLU A 90 -18.55 -2.09 -3.28
CA GLU A 90 -17.24 -1.49 -3.04
C GLU A 90 -17.16 -0.09 -3.64
N GLN A 91 -17.64 0.08 -4.87
CA GLN A 91 -17.66 1.38 -5.55
C GLN A 91 -18.50 2.39 -4.77
N GLN A 92 -19.70 1.99 -4.32
CA GLN A 92 -20.57 2.85 -3.53
C GLN A 92 -19.92 3.24 -2.20
N SER A 93 -19.30 2.27 -1.51
CA SER A 93 -18.60 2.51 -0.24
C SER A 93 -17.40 3.44 -0.42
N CYS A 94 -16.61 3.25 -1.48
CA CYS A 94 -15.48 4.11 -1.81
C CYS A 94 -15.93 5.54 -2.11
N ARG A 95 -17.04 5.70 -2.84
CA ARG A 95 -17.59 7.02 -3.17
C ARG A 95 -18.00 7.80 -1.92
N GLN A 96 -18.74 7.15 -1.03
CA GLN A 96 -19.12 7.74 0.27
C GLN A 96 -17.89 8.13 1.09
N PHE A 97 -16.87 7.26 1.10
CA PHE A 97 -15.64 7.51 1.83
C PHE A 97 -14.82 8.68 1.25
N ILE A 98 -14.75 8.81 -0.08
CA ILE A 98 -14.09 9.95 -0.74
C ILE A 98 -14.81 11.26 -0.38
N ASP A 99 -16.14 11.27 -0.39
CA ASP A 99 -16.92 12.47 -0.08
C ASP A 99 -16.68 12.96 1.37
N GLU A 100 -16.44 12.04 2.31
CA GLU A 100 -16.22 12.35 3.72
C GLU A 100 -14.74 12.66 4.06
N TYR A 101 -13.79 11.89 3.50
CA TYR A 101 -12.38 11.89 3.92
C TYR A 101 -11.37 12.21 2.80
N GLY A 102 -11.82 12.30 1.55
CA GLY A 102 -10.99 12.61 0.38
C GLY A 102 -10.24 11.42 -0.22
N LEU A 103 -9.72 11.62 -1.44
CA LEU A 103 -9.08 10.59 -2.27
C LEU A 103 -7.79 10.02 -1.67
N ALA A 104 -6.95 10.85 -1.04
CA ALA A 104 -5.71 10.40 -0.41
C ALA A 104 -5.98 9.44 0.76
N SER A 105 -7.04 9.70 1.53
CA SER A 105 -7.49 8.81 2.60
C SER A 105 -7.94 7.46 2.04
N LEU A 106 -8.67 7.44 0.91
CA LEU A 106 -9.04 6.20 0.25
C LEU A 106 -7.78 5.42 -0.18
N CYS A 107 -6.82 6.09 -0.81
CA CYS A 107 -5.56 5.46 -1.23
C CYS A 107 -4.82 4.82 -0.04
N ARG A 108 -4.81 5.47 1.12
CA ARG A 108 -4.24 4.91 2.35
C ARG A 108 -4.97 3.64 2.78
N VAL A 109 -6.30 3.64 2.76
CA VAL A 109 -7.10 2.45 3.07
C VAL A 109 -6.76 1.30 2.13
N LEU A 110 -6.79 1.55 0.81
CA LEU A 110 -6.52 0.52 -0.21
C LEU A 110 -5.12 -0.08 -0.07
N LEU A 111 -4.11 0.72 0.28
CA LEU A 111 -2.74 0.23 0.51
C LEU A 111 -2.59 -0.60 1.80
N ASN A 112 -3.56 -0.52 2.72
CA ASN A 112 -3.54 -1.19 4.02
C ASN A 112 -4.51 -2.40 4.09
N THR A 113 -5.24 -2.71 3.01
CA THR A 113 -6.14 -3.86 3.01
C THR A 113 -5.36 -5.18 2.92
N SER A 114 -5.95 -6.25 3.44
CA SER A 114 -5.39 -7.60 3.34
C SER A 114 -5.17 -8.02 1.89
N GLU A 115 -6.05 -7.61 0.97
CA GLU A 115 -5.93 -7.93 -0.45
C GLU A 115 -4.68 -7.31 -1.10
N MET A 116 -4.23 -6.15 -0.62
CA MET A 116 -2.96 -5.56 -1.06
C MET A 116 -1.75 -6.24 -0.39
N ILE A 117 -1.87 -6.55 0.91
CA ILE A 117 -0.75 -7.01 1.73
C ILE A 117 -0.39 -8.47 1.44
N TYR A 118 -1.38 -9.32 1.15
CA TYR A 118 -1.19 -10.75 0.94
C TYR A 118 -1.44 -11.11 -0.53
N VAL A 119 -0.42 -11.64 -1.19
CA VAL A 119 -0.57 -12.26 -2.51
C VAL A 119 -1.04 -13.69 -2.29
N GLN A 120 -2.28 -13.99 -2.66
CA GLN A 120 -2.83 -15.36 -2.65
C GLN A 120 -2.33 -16.19 -3.83
#